data_AF-A0A1Z5SYG1-F1
#
_entry.id   AF-A0A1Z5SYG1-F1
#
_cell.length_a   1.000
_cell.length_b   1.000
_cell.length_c   1.000
_cell.angle_alpha   90.00
_cell.angle_beta   90.00
_cell.angle_gamma   90.00
#
_symmetry.space_group_name_H-M   'P 1'
#
loop_
_entity.id
_entity.type
_entity.pdbx_description
1 polymer ?
#
loop_
_entity_poly.entity_id
_entity_poly.type
_entity_poly.pdbx_seq_one_letter_code
_entity_poly.pdbx_strand_id
1 'polypeptide(L)'
;SAGGASVDIYSYAWPPRTHRHRASQQTPARVGIAGRGSGSDSSNFTYLAGLVGCGNLSASAELNCMRNVPAGELENTLSAYLVSDAEPSISFSPVVDDVLVFSDNAERAASGQVAQAPMIIGNNNNEGAASCLFLKKDREMRRSRRRVSGSAVEFLRN
;
A
#
# COMPACT_ATOMS: atom_id res chain seq x y z
N SER A 1 0.58 10.66 -5.32
CA SER A 1 0.44 10.00 -4.00
C SER A 1 -0.94 9.34 -3.89
N ALA A 2 -1.28 8.74 -2.75
CA ALA A 2 -2.49 7.93 -2.57
C ALA A 2 -3.79 8.69 -2.89
N GLY A 3 -3.92 9.95 -2.47
CA GLY A 3 -5.12 10.75 -2.76
C GLY A 3 -5.40 10.96 -4.25
N GLY A 4 -4.35 11.18 -5.06
CA GLY A 4 -4.49 11.24 -6.52
C GLY A 4 -4.99 9.92 -7.09
N ALA A 5 -4.38 8.79 -6.69
CA ALA A 5 -4.85 7.47 -7.10
C ALA A 5 -6.32 7.21 -6.68
N SER A 6 -6.74 7.66 -5.50
CA SER A 6 -8.13 7.51 -5.03
C SER A 6 -9.14 8.29 -5.88
N VAL A 7 -8.83 9.54 -6.27
CA VAL A 7 -9.71 10.33 -7.16
C VAL A 7 -9.83 9.64 -8.52
N ASP A 8 -8.72 9.10 -9.01
CA ASP A 8 -8.71 8.33 -10.22
C ASP A 8 -9.60 7.07 -10.08
N ILE A 9 -9.49 6.32 -8.97
CA ILE A 9 -10.29 5.09 -8.69
C ILE A 9 -11.76 5.41 -8.73
N TYR A 10 -12.12 6.46 -8.02
CA TYR A 10 -13.48 6.96 -7.98
C TYR A 10 -14.03 7.29 -9.39
N SER A 11 -13.19 7.87 -10.25
CA SER A 11 -13.61 8.29 -11.59
C SER A 11 -14.02 7.13 -12.51
N TYR A 12 -13.56 5.89 -12.25
CA TYR A 12 -13.93 4.70 -13.03
C TYR A 12 -15.01 3.86 -12.33
N ALA A 13 -15.04 3.84 -11.00
CA ALA A 13 -16.04 3.09 -10.21
C ALA A 13 -17.44 3.68 -10.29
N TRP A 14 -17.54 5.01 -10.29
CA TRP A 14 -18.83 5.71 -10.40
C TRP A 14 -18.79 6.72 -11.54
N PRO A 15 -18.89 6.27 -12.81
CA PRO A 15 -19.11 7.19 -13.92
C PRO A 15 -20.46 7.90 -13.71
N PRO A 16 -20.49 9.23 -13.47
CA PRO A 16 -21.74 9.94 -13.25
C PRO A 16 -22.55 9.98 -14.54
N ARG A 17 -23.86 9.72 -14.44
CA ARG A 17 -24.83 10.17 -15.45
C ARG A 17 -25.13 11.67 -15.36
N THR A 18 -24.49 12.42 -14.46
CA THR A 18 -24.81 13.84 -14.26
C THR A 18 -23.56 14.73 -14.15
N HIS A 19 -23.62 15.83 -14.88
CA HIS A 19 -22.52 16.70 -15.30
C HIS A 19 -22.01 17.66 -14.20
N ARG A 20 -22.21 17.31 -12.92
CA ARG A 20 -22.18 18.28 -11.80
C ARG A 20 -20.99 18.19 -10.84
N HIS A 21 -20.09 17.23 -11.02
CA HIS A 21 -18.89 17.11 -10.17
C HIS A 21 -17.64 17.48 -10.97
N ARG A 22 -16.71 18.22 -10.37
CA ARG A 22 -15.36 18.53 -10.90
C ARG A 22 -14.34 17.86 -10.00
N ALA A 23 -13.32 17.23 -10.58
CA ALA A 23 -12.29 16.53 -9.82
C ALA A 23 -10.91 17.16 -10.10
N SER A 24 -10.05 17.19 -9.08
CA SER A 24 -8.65 17.59 -9.22
C SER A 24 -7.77 16.42 -8.80
N GLN A 25 -6.81 16.08 -9.64
CA GLN A 25 -5.84 15.03 -9.43
C GLN A 25 -4.44 15.63 -9.42
N GLN A 26 -3.81 15.65 -8.26
CA GLN A 26 -2.37 15.94 -8.19
C GLN A 26 -1.65 14.60 -8.16
N THR A 27 -0.78 14.38 -9.14
CA THR A 27 0.06 13.20 -9.41
C THR A 27 -0.77 11.95 -9.73
N PRO A 28 -0.98 11.60 -11.01
CA PRO A 28 -1.69 10.38 -11.38
C PRO A 28 -0.85 9.19 -10.92
N ALA A 29 -1.31 8.51 -9.89
CA ALA A 29 -0.58 7.44 -9.23
C ALA A 29 -1.29 6.08 -9.34
N ARG A 30 -2.34 5.97 -10.18
CA ARG A 30 -3.07 4.73 -10.40
C ARG A 30 -2.16 3.54 -10.63
N VAL A 31 -1.28 3.66 -11.63
CA VAL A 31 -0.44 2.55 -12.11
C VAL A 31 0.56 2.07 -11.05
N GLY A 32 0.88 2.90 -10.04
CA GLY A 32 1.80 2.53 -8.95
C GLY A 32 1.13 2.11 -7.63
N ILE A 33 -0.13 2.50 -7.41
CA ILE A 33 -0.83 2.32 -6.13
C ILE A 33 -1.97 1.29 -6.24
N ALA A 34 -2.64 1.20 -7.38
CA ALA A 34 -3.60 0.14 -7.67
C ALA A 34 -2.90 -0.93 -8.52
N GLY A 35 -2.95 -2.19 -8.08
CA GLY A 35 -2.36 -3.31 -8.84
C GLY A 35 -1.01 -3.82 -8.35
N ARG A 36 -0.60 -3.51 -7.10
CA ARG A 36 0.53 -4.22 -6.46
C ARG A 36 0.19 -5.66 -6.03
N GLY A 37 -1.04 -6.10 -6.28
CA GLY A 37 -1.47 -7.49 -6.14
C GLY A 37 -2.41 -7.85 -7.30
N SER A 38 -2.21 -9.03 -7.88
CA SER A 38 -3.14 -9.62 -8.86
C SER A 38 -4.30 -10.26 -8.11
N GLY A 39 -5.53 -9.78 -8.35
CA GLY A 39 -6.76 -10.41 -7.83
C GLY A 39 -6.89 -10.42 -6.31
N SER A 40 -7.70 -11.37 -5.80
CA SER A 40 -8.06 -11.61 -4.41
C SER A 40 -6.91 -12.07 -3.50
N ASP A 41 -5.68 -11.60 -3.75
CA ASP A 41 -4.51 -11.96 -2.97
C ASP A 41 -4.60 -11.35 -1.57
N SER A 42 -5.17 -12.12 -0.65
CA SER A 42 -5.25 -11.81 0.77
C SER A 42 -4.02 -12.30 1.54
N SER A 43 -2.96 -12.75 0.87
CA SER A 43 -1.78 -13.34 1.55
C SER A 43 -1.14 -12.38 2.54
N ASN A 44 -1.02 -11.09 2.21
CA ASN A 44 -0.51 -10.07 3.14
C ASN A 44 -1.41 -9.91 4.38
N PHE A 45 -2.73 -10.00 4.20
CA PHE A 45 -3.69 -9.92 5.30
C PHE A 45 -3.58 -11.15 6.21
N THR A 46 -3.61 -12.35 5.64
CA THR A 46 -3.46 -13.63 6.36
C THR A 46 -2.09 -13.72 7.05
N TYR A 47 -1.04 -13.20 6.43
CA TYR A 47 0.30 -13.16 7.02
C TYR A 47 0.34 -12.27 8.26
N LEU A 48 -0.17 -11.03 8.15
CA LEU A 48 -0.27 -10.14 9.31
C LEU A 48 -1.16 -10.75 10.41
N ALA A 49 -2.26 -11.41 10.02
CA ALA A 49 -3.13 -12.12 10.96
C ALA A 49 -2.38 -13.20 11.75
N GLY A 50 -1.49 -13.95 11.10
CA GLY A 50 -0.60 -14.90 11.76
C GLY A 50 0.30 -14.25 12.82
N LEU A 51 0.84 -13.05 12.55
CA LEU A 51 1.74 -12.34 13.47
C LEU A 51 1.03 -11.86 14.75
N VAL A 52 -0.29 -11.62 14.69
CA VAL A 52 -1.10 -11.13 15.82
C VAL A 52 -1.98 -12.22 16.44
N GLY A 53 -1.71 -13.49 16.14
CA GLY A 53 -2.41 -14.63 16.74
C GLY A 53 -3.78 -14.96 16.13
N CYS A 54 -4.10 -14.40 14.96
CA CYS A 54 -5.33 -14.67 14.21
C CYS A 54 -5.12 -15.62 13.01
N GLY A 55 -3.99 -16.31 12.91
CA GLY A 55 -3.68 -17.23 11.80
C GLY A 55 -4.39 -18.59 11.88
N ASN A 56 -4.34 -19.34 10.78
CA ASN A 56 -4.91 -20.70 10.64
C ASN A 56 -6.42 -20.78 10.89
N LEU A 57 -7.15 -19.70 10.61
CA LEU A 57 -8.60 -19.63 10.72
C LEU A 57 -9.25 -19.65 9.33
N SER A 58 -10.53 -20.02 9.25
CA SER A 58 -11.33 -19.76 8.04
C SER A 58 -11.42 -18.24 7.79
N ALA A 59 -11.56 -17.79 6.54
CA ALA A 59 -11.57 -16.37 6.19
C ALA A 59 -12.52 -15.49 7.05
N SER A 60 -13.73 -15.98 7.34
CA SER A 60 -14.69 -15.27 8.19
C SER A 60 -14.25 -15.19 9.67
N ALA A 61 -13.67 -16.27 10.19
CA ALA A 61 -13.13 -16.32 11.54
C ALA A 61 -11.84 -15.49 11.68
N GLU A 62 -10.96 -15.51 10.67
CA GLU A 62 -9.76 -14.66 10.60
C GLU A 62 -10.15 -13.18 10.65
N LEU A 63 -11.10 -12.76 9.81
CA LEU A 63 -11.59 -11.38 9.80
C LEU A 63 -12.23 -10.98 11.15
N ASN A 64 -13.02 -11.86 11.75
CA ASN A 64 -13.62 -11.60 13.06
C ASN A 64 -12.57 -11.51 14.17
N CYS A 65 -11.52 -12.35 14.13
CA CYS A 65 -10.40 -12.26 15.06
C CYS A 65 -9.67 -10.92 14.90
N MET A 66 -9.29 -10.57 13.66
CA MET A 66 -8.55 -9.34 13.35
C MET A 66 -9.30 -8.07 13.76
N ARG A 67 -10.64 -8.06 13.69
CA ARG A 67 -11.48 -6.94 14.15
C ARG A 67 -11.40 -6.68 15.66
N ASN A 68 -10.97 -7.67 16.45
CA ASN A 68 -10.81 -7.56 17.89
C ASN A 68 -9.37 -7.24 18.31
N VAL A 69 -8.40 -7.25 17.38
CA VAL A 69 -7.02 -6.85 17.66
C VAL A 69 -6.97 -5.33 17.82
N PRO A 70 -6.38 -4.80 18.90
CA PRO A 70 -6.20 -3.36 19.06
C PRO A 70 -5.47 -2.73 17.86
N ALA A 71 -5.96 -1.59 17.37
CA ALA A 71 -5.37 -0.92 16.20
C ALA A 71 -3.87 -0.62 16.38
N GLY A 72 -3.47 -0.17 17.58
CA GLY A 72 -2.06 0.09 17.89
C GLY A 72 -1.19 -1.18 17.85
N GLU A 73 -1.75 -2.36 18.16
CA GLU A 73 -1.02 -3.62 18.04
C GLU A 73 -0.81 -3.99 16.56
N LEU A 74 -1.82 -3.80 15.71
CA LEU A 74 -1.70 -3.99 14.26
C LEU A 74 -0.62 -3.07 13.66
N GLU A 75 -0.66 -1.78 14.01
CA GLU A 75 0.30 -0.78 13.52
C GLU A 75 1.73 -1.09 13.99
N ASN A 76 1.91 -1.40 15.27
CA ASN A 76 3.23 -1.71 15.83
C ASN A 76 3.81 -3.00 15.22
N THR A 77 2.99 -4.03 15.08
CA THR A 77 3.42 -5.31 14.49
C THR A 77 3.84 -5.12 13.04
N LEU A 78 3.02 -4.43 12.24
CA LEU A 78 3.33 -4.12 10.86
C LEU A 78 4.60 -3.25 10.74
N SER A 79 4.72 -2.19 11.56
CA SER A 79 5.89 -1.32 11.54
C SER A 79 7.18 -2.06 11.92
N ALA A 80 7.14 -2.89 12.97
CA ALA A 80 8.29 -3.68 13.39
C ALA A 80 8.73 -4.67 12.30
N TYR A 81 7.75 -5.33 11.67
CA TYR A 81 8.00 -6.24 10.56
C TYR A 81 8.68 -5.51 9.38
N LEU A 82 8.11 -4.41 8.90
CA LEU A 82 8.65 -3.66 7.76
C LEU A 82 10.05 -3.09 8.02
N VAL A 83 10.33 -2.64 9.24
CA VAL A 83 11.66 -2.10 9.63
C VAL A 83 12.71 -3.21 9.74
N SER A 84 12.31 -4.46 9.99
CA SER A 84 13.22 -5.60 10.10
C SER A 84 13.79 -6.11 8.77
N ASP A 85 13.28 -5.66 7.62
CA ASP A 85 13.55 -6.25 6.29
C ASP A 85 13.27 -7.74 6.21
N ALA A 86 12.28 -8.23 6.94
CA ALA A 86 11.84 -9.60 6.78
C ALA A 86 11.21 -9.78 5.38
N GLU A 87 11.51 -10.91 4.75
CA GLU A 87 10.94 -11.29 3.46
C GLU A 87 9.90 -12.41 3.64
N PRO A 88 8.79 -12.40 2.88
CA PRO A 88 8.44 -11.40 1.86
C PRO A 88 7.94 -10.09 2.46
N SER A 89 8.33 -8.94 1.89
CA SER A 89 7.73 -7.65 2.28
C SER A 89 6.21 -7.65 2.06
N ILE A 90 5.44 -7.27 3.09
CA ILE A 90 3.98 -7.15 3.01
C ILE A 90 3.56 -5.70 2.79
N SER A 91 2.49 -5.46 2.04
CA SER A 91 1.92 -4.11 1.89
C SER A 91 0.42 -4.14 1.65
N PHE A 92 -0.26 -3.04 1.99
CA PHE A 92 -1.70 -2.90 1.83
C PHE A 92 -1.99 -1.76 0.86
N SER A 93 -2.69 -2.09 -0.22
CA SER A 93 -3.11 -1.15 -1.25
C SER A 93 -4.45 -1.61 -1.84
N PRO A 94 -5.17 -0.75 -2.58
CA PRO A 94 -6.34 -1.20 -3.33
C PRO A 94 -6.00 -2.41 -4.22
N VAL A 95 -6.85 -3.43 -4.18
CA VAL A 95 -6.75 -4.65 -4.99
C VAL A 95 -7.81 -4.61 -6.09
N VAL A 96 -7.54 -5.29 -7.20
CA VAL A 96 -8.50 -5.44 -8.29
C VAL A 96 -9.64 -6.34 -7.83
N ASP A 97 -10.85 -5.77 -7.72
CA ASP A 97 -12.07 -6.45 -7.30
C ASP A 97 -13.20 -6.35 -8.33
N ASP A 98 -12.95 -5.66 -9.45
CA ASP A 98 -13.92 -5.36 -10.51
C ASP A 98 -15.21 -4.70 -10.00
N VAL A 99 -15.13 -4.01 -8.84
CA VAL A 99 -16.21 -3.20 -8.27
C VAL A 99 -15.73 -1.77 -8.08
N LEU A 100 -14.63 -1.60 -7.35
CA LEU A 100 -14.00 -0.30 -7.09
C LEU A 100 -12.75 -0.14 -7.96
N VAL A 101 -11.96 -1.19 -8.09
CA VAL A 101 -10.75 -1.22 -8.91
C VAL A 101 -10.93 -2.29 -9.97
N PHE A 102 -11.07 -1.85 -11.21
CA PHE A 102 -11.26 -2.76 -12.33
C PHE A 102 -9.94 -3.21 -12.93
N SER A 103 -9.96 -4.39 -13.55
CA SER A 103 -8.86 -4.92 -14.35
C SER A 103 -8.76 -4.27 -15.74
N ASP A 104 -9.88 -3.79 -16.30
CA ASP A 104 -10.06 -3.31 -17.68
C ASP A 104 -10.09 -1.77 -17.81
N ASN A 105 -9.25 -1.05 -17.05
CA ASN A 105 -9.28 0.42 -17.06
C ASN A 105 -9.02 1.03 -18.45
N ALA A 106 -8.17 0.41 -19.29
CA ALA A 106 -7.86 0.95 -20.61
C ALA A 106 -9.10 0.93 -21.52
N GLU A 107 -9.80 -0.20 -21.55
CA GLU A 107 -11.03 -0.41 -22.31
C GLU A 107 -12.15 0.49 -21.78
N ARG A 108 -12.26 0.63 -20.45
CA ARG A 108 -13.22 1.56 -19.83
C ARG A 108 -12.99 3.01 -20.23
N ALA A 109 -11.74 3.45 -20.22
CA ALA A 109 -11.39 4.80 -20.67
C ALA A 109 -11.74 5.00 -22.15
N ALA A 110 -11.36 4.04 -23.01
CA ALA A 110 -11.62 4.10 -24.45
C ALA A 110 -13.11 4.07 -24.80
N SER A 111 -13.93 3.36 -24.02
CA SER A 111 -15.37 3.25 -24.20
C SER A 111 -16.18 4.35 -23.48
N GLY A 112 -15.52 5.33 -22.86
CA GLY A 112 -16.17 6.41 -22.13
C GLY A 112 -16.83 5.98 -20.81
N GLN A 113 -16.52 4.78 -20.31
CA GLN A 113 -16.93 4.27 -18.99
C GLN A 113 -16.06 4.84 -17.86
N VAL A 114 -15.87 6.15 -17.91
CA VAL A 114 -15.13 6.97 -16.95
C VAL A 114 -15.94 8.24 -16.74
N ALA A 115 -15.78 8.86 -15.57
CA ALA A 115 -16.48 10.10 -15.24
C ALA A 115 -16.23 11.21 -16.28
N GLN A 116 -17.30 11.73 -16.88
CA GLN A 116 -17.26 12.81 -17.88
C GLN A 116 -17.14 14.21 -17.26
N ALA A 117 -16.35 14.30 -16.18
CA ALA A 117 -16.12 15.52 -15.42
C ALA A 117 -14.78 16.15 -15.82
N PRO A 118 -14.67 17.50 -15.85
CA PRO A 118 -13.37 18.14 -15.99
C PRO A 118 -12.40 17.67 -14.90
N MET A 119 -11.18 17.35 -15.33
CA MET A 119 -10.11 16.83 -14.48
C MET A 119 -8.85 17.66 -14.68
N ILE A 120 -8.30 18.17 -13.59
CA ILE A 120 -6.99 18.83 -13.59
C ILE A 120 -5.96 17.80 -13.14
N ILE A 121 -4.94 17.55 -13.96
CA ILE A 121 -3.86 16.59 -13.68
C ILE A 121 -2.53 17.34 -13.69
N GLY A 122 -1.65 17.05 -12.73
CA GLY A 122 -0.28 17.58 -12.71
C GLY A 122 0.68 16.71 -11.92
N ASN A 123 1.99 16.94 -12.08
CA ASN A 123 3.05 16.26 -11.35
C ASN A 123 4.07 17.28 -10.83
N ASN A 124 4.74 16.97 -9.73
CA ASN A 124 5.89 17.76 -9.30
C ASN A 124 7.16 17.30 -10.03
N ASN A 125 8.11 18.22 -10.21
CA ASN A 125 9.40 17.93 -10.85
C ASN A 125 10.28 16.93 -10.05
N ASN A 126 9.95 16.66 -8.78
CA ASN A 126 10.77 15.85 -7.89
C ASN A 126 9.95 14.96 -6.92
N GLU A 127 9.04 14.13 -7.45
CA GLU A 127 8.19 13.21 -6.67
C GLU A 127 8.98 12.21 -5.80
N GLY A 128 10.19 11.83 -6.21
CA GLY A 128 10.99 10.78 -5.57
C GLY A 128 11.80 11.23 -4.35
N ALA A 129 11.95 12.53 -4.12
CA ALA A 129 12.88 13.03 -3.10
C ALA A 129 12.52 12.59 -1.68
N ALA A 130 11.23 12.61 -1.31
CA ALA A 130 10.77 12.21 0.01
C ALA A 130 11.04 10.71 0.27
N SER A 131 10.72 9.85 -0.69
CA SER A 131 10.91 8.40 -0.58
C SER A 131 12.39 8.01 -0.55
N CYS A 132 13.23 8.66 -1.36
CA CYS A 132 14.67 8.41 -1.37
C CYS A 132 15.35 8.79 -0.05
N LEU A 133 14.89 9.84 0.64
CA LEU A 133 15.44 10.24 1.93
C LEU A 133 15.19 9.17 3.01
N PHE A 134 13.99 8.58 3.03
CA PHE A 134 13.63 7.51 3.94
C PHE A 134 14.54 6.28 3.75
N LEU A 135 14.71 5.83 2.50
CA LEU A 135 15.55 4.67 2.17
C LEU A 135 17.03 4.89 2.51
N LYS A 136 17.55 6.12 2.37
CA LYS A 136 18.93 6.44 2.77
C LYS A 136 19.11 6.40 4.28
N LYS A 137 18.19 7.01 5.03
CA LYS A 137 18.23 7.03 6.50
C LYS A 137 18.15 5.62 7.09
N ASP A 138 17.33 4.75 6.51
CA ASP A 138 17.26 3.34 6.90
C ASP A 138 18.56 2.58 6.62
N ARG A 139 19.15 2.76 5.44
CA ARG A 139 20.45 2.15 5.10
C ARG A 139 21.58 2.62 6.05
N GLU A 140 21.58 3.89 6.43
CA GLU A 140 22.57 4.43 7.37
C GLU A 140 22.38 3.87 8.78
N MET A 141 21.14 3.82 9.30
CA MET A 141 20.86 3.17 10.57
C MET A 141 21.25 1.69 10.57
N ARG A 142 21.01 0.96 9.47
CA ARG A 142 21.43 -0.45 9.31
C ARG A 142 22.94 -0.61 9.35
N ARG A 143 23.69 0.26 8.66
CA ARG A 143 25.17 0.26 8.70
C ARG A 143 25.68 0.50 10.12
N SER A 144 25.04 1.40 10.87
CA SER A 144 25.38 1.66 12.27
C SER A 144 25.09 0.45 13.17
N ARG A 145 23.89 -0.14 13.09
CA ARG A 145 23.52 -1.33 13.89
C ARG A 145 24.41 -2.55 13.61
N ARG A 146 24.75 -2.84 12.35
CA ARG A 146 25.70 -3.92 12.00
C ARG A 146 27.11 -3.68 12.56
N ARG A 147 27.55 -2.43 12.60
CA ARG A 147 28.86 -2.06 13.16
C ARG A 147 28.89 -2.29 14.67
N VAL A 148 27.81 -1.93 15.37
CA VAL A 148 27.65 -2.18 16.82
C VAL A 148 27.58 -3.68 17.13
N SER A 149 26.81 -4.48 16.37
CA SER A 149 26.74 -5.93 16.57
C SER A 149 28.07 -6.63 16.22
N GLY A 150 28.80 -6.16 15.21
CA GLY A 150 30.13 -6.66 14.85
C GLY A 150 31.16 -6.41 15.96
N SER A 151 31.19 -5.21 16.53
CA SER A 151 32.07 -4.88 17.65
C SER A 151 31.71 -5.64 18.94
N ALA A 152 30.43 -5.95 19.17
CA ALA A 152 30.02 -6.77 20.32
C ALA A 152 30.47 -8.24 20.20
N VAL A 153 30.50 -8.79 18.97
CA VAL A 153 31.01 -10.16 18.72
C VAL A 153 32.54 -10.21 18.81
N GLU A 154 33.23 -9.13 18.47
CA GLU A 154 34.69 -9.02 18.60
C GLU A 154 35.12 -8.86 20.08
N PHE A 155 34.31 -8.19 20.91
CA PHE A 155 34.56 -8.03 22.35
C PHE A 155 34.36 -9.31 23.17
N LEU A 156 33.63 -10.30 22.65
CA LEU A 156 33.43 -11.62 23.29
C LEU A 156 34.47 -12.66 22.87
N ARG A 157 35.47 -12.28 22.07
CA ARG A 157 36.53 -13.16 21.56
C ARG A 157 37.92 -12.91 22.16
N ASN A 158 38.03 -12.05 23.18
CA ASN A 158 39.26 -11.85 23.96
C ASN A 158 39.07 -12.27 25.42
#